data_AF-A0A925ALQ2-F1
#
_entry.id   AF-A0A925ALQ2-F1
#
_cell.length_a   1.000
_cell.length_b   1.000
_cell.length_c   1.000
_cell.angle_alpha   90.00
_cell.angle_beta   90.00
_cell.angle_gamma   90.00
#
_symmetry.space_group_name_H-M   'P 1'
#
loop_
_entity.id
_entity.type
_entity.pdbx_description
1 polymer ?
#
loop_
_entity_poly.entity_id
_entity_poly.type
_entity_poly.pdbx_seq_one_letter_code
_entity_poly.pdbx_strand_id
1 'polypeptide(L)'
;MRTRITGFVLALAILTLPFPTRAATPAEVIKPFLSDSTIAVVHADLTNIDLAELEKQGVEALQANAMIPEQQRPEAIAKLHEAAGVARKWLKAMNDAGGREIYILFDMNQLMMNGPVMIVPFTGGANTRAISGLLHSGDAAGLTGAEPAAAPPGNAMRRPQMLSAEVGNTVVHAGKPWIDRIKTATPVDNPALVKAFESAGDAPITVAIAPGEAVRKQLETAVPALPAEMGGAPITDVSRGIAWASIRAGSGPDKSTTIIIEAISPDAAQKLEDIANTGLDLVLQQQTAMLAMPALKDLIPALRPEAKDQRLTVTLDKRLTSTLIGQGVFGMRMAQQQSTRVQSATHIRQITMAIHLHSASNGGALPATMEDLKTQLGPNFATLMINPDAPNQKPGYIYVKPVEAKINLIKNTGQRLLVYEAFDKWPGQVNVGFADGHVEMIGDQARFDKLLKEAQPPLP
;
A
#
# COMPACT_ATOMS: atom_id res chain seq x y z
N MET A 1 7.79 42.67 63.32
CA MET A 1 9.14 42.12 63.63
C MET A 1 9.26 40.80 62.90
N ARG A 2 10.29 40.42 62.15
CA ARG A 2 11.55 40.97 61.61
C ARG A 2 12.02 39.81 60.68
N THR A 3 12.14 39.97 59.35
CA THR A 3 13.42 40.07 58.55
C THR A 3 14.41 38.90 58.71
N ARG A 4 15.14 38.32 57.73
CA ARG A 4 15.59 38.62 56.33
C ARG A 4 16.32 37.34 55.78
N ILE A 5 16.28 36.91 54.50
CA ILE A 5 16.88 37.35 53.20
C ILE A 5 18.37 36.92 52.95
N THR A 6 18.62 36.44 51.70
CA THR A 6 19.88 36.23 50.90
C THR A 6 20.81 35.03 51.18
N GLY A 7 21.36 34.29 50.20
CA GLY A 7 21.29 34.39 48.73
C GLY A 7 22.19 33.38 47.95
N PHE A 8 21.75 33.13 46.71
CA PHE A 8 22.42 32.71 45.46
C PHE A 8 23.95 32.43 45.38
N VAL A 9 24.26 31.38 44.59
CA VAL A 9 25.44 31.07 43.72
C VAL A 9 26.17 29.76 44.06
N LEU A 10 25.74 28.67 43.42
CA LEU A 10 26.63 27.76 42.70
C LEU A 10 25.88 27.23 41.46
N ALA A 11 25.88 28.06 40.42
CA ALA A 11 25.93 27.56 39.05
C ALA A 11 27.31 26.92 38.82
N LEU A 12 27.41 26.08 37.77
CA LEU A 12 28.65 25.52 37.21
C LEU A 12 29.05 24.08 37.63
N ALA A 13 28.13 23.11 37.50
CA ALA A 13 28.48 21.69 37.31
C ALA A 13 27.40 20.84 36.58
N ILE A 14 26.38 21.48 35.98
CA ILE A 14 25.35 20.81 35.14
C ILE A 14 25.33 21.45 33.75
N LEU A 15 26.52 21.79 33.23
CA LEU A 15 26.73 22.30 31.87
C LEU A 15 27.66 21.41 31.04
N THR A 16 27.92 20.18 31.51
CA THR A 16 28.67 19.14 30.77
C THR A 16 28.02 17.76 30.92
N LEU A 17 26.72 17.67 31.24
CA LEU A 17 25.99 16.47 30.82
C LEU A 17 25.87 16.60 29.31
N PRO A 18 26.42 15.68 28.50
CA PRO A 18 26.09 15.66 27.09
C PRO A 18 24.57 15.62 27.03
N PHE A 19 23.94 16.69 26.53
CA PHE A 19 22.63 16.54 25.93
C PHE A 19 22.74 15.30 25.03
N PRO A 20 21.79 14.35 25.07
CA PRO A 20 21.81 13.26 24.11
C PRO A 20 21.94 13.94 22.75
N THR A 21 23.08 13.71 22.10
CA THR A 21 23.41 14.27 20.79
C THR A 21 22.16 14.10 19.96
N ARG A 22 21.64 15.20 19.39
CA ARG A 22 20.44 15.17 18.55
C ARG A 22 20.54 13.92 17.70
N ALA A 23 19.52 13.06 17.81
CA ALA A 23 19.44 11.81 17.08
C ALA A 23 19.84 12.08 15.62
N ALA A 24 20.59 11.15 15.03
CA ALA A 24 21.09 11.23 13.67
C ALA A 24 20.02 11.85 12.74
N THR A 25 20.44 12.70 11.81
CA THR A 25 19.47 13.31 10.89
C THR A 25 18.69 12.21 10.16
N PRO A 26 17.45 12.45 9.72
CA PRO A 26 16.70 11.42 9.00
C PRO A 26 17.47 10.82 7.81
N ALA A 27 18.28 11.64 7.12
CA ALA A 27 19.19 11.18 6.08
C ALA A 27 20.28 10.22 6.61
N GLU A 28 20.88 10.51 7.76
CA GLU A 28 21.85 9.62 8.41
C GLU A 28 21.24 8.30 8.86
N VAL A 29 19.97 8.31 9.31
CA VAL A 29 19.24 7.09 9.70
C VAL A 29 19.07 6.15 8.52
N ILE A 30 18.70 6.65 7.34
CA ILE A 30 18.38 5.80 6.18
C ILE A 30 19.60 5.32 5.42
N LYS A 31 20.72 6.07 5.45
CA LYS A 31 21.94 5.77 4.67
C LYS A 31 22.37 4.30 4.74
N PRO A 32 22.44 3.64 5.92
CA PRO A 32 22.86 2.24 6.02
C PRO A 32 21.96 1.23 5.30
N PHE A 33 20.72 1.63 4.99
CA PHE A 33 19.69 0.75 4.45
C PHE A 33 19.46 0.95 2.95
N LEU A 34 20.07 1.97 2.35
CA LEU A 34 19.89 2.28 0.93
C LEU A 34 20.55 1.23 0.02
N SER A 35 19.96 1.07 -1.16
CA SER A 35 20.48 0.29 -2.28
C SER A 35 20.50 1.12 -3.55
N ASP A 36 21.16 0.61 -4.58
CA ASP A 36 21.10 1.11 -5.96
C ASP A 36 19.68 1.06 -6.57
N SER A 37 18.81 0.25 -5.98
CA SER A 37 17.43 -0.02 -6.40
C SER A 37 16.40 0.63 -5.47
N THR A 38 16.83 1.39 -4.46
CA THR A 38 15.96 2.19 -3.61
C THR A 38 15.54 3.44 -4.38
N ILE A 39 14.25 3.53 -4.73
CA ILE A 39 13.70 4.61 -5.54
C ILE A 39 13.00 5.68 -4.71
N ALA A 40 12.49 5.32 -3.54
CA ALA A 40 11.79 6.23 -2.66
C ALA A 40 11.93 5.85 -1.18
N VAL A 41 11.80 6.85 -0.32
CA VAL A 41 11.72 6.70 1.13
C VAL A 41 10.58 7.56 1.63
N VAL A 42 9.66 6.96 2.38
CA VAL A 42 8.66 7.68 3.17
C VAL A 42 9.16 7.72 4.61
N HIS A 43 9.01 8.85 5.28
CA HIS A 43 9.25 9.02 6.70
C HIS A 43 8.01 9.58 7.37
N ALA A 44 7.76 9.07 8.56
CA ALA A 44 6.70 9.55 9.43
C ALA A 44 7.24 9.72 10.86
N ASP A 45 7.15 10.94 11.38
CA ASP A 45 7.35 11.26 12.79
C ASP A 45 6.07 10.92 13.55
N LEU A 46 6.11 9.79 14.24
CA LEU A 46 4.98 9.21 14.96
C LEU A 46 4.57 10.01 16.21
N THR A 47 5.37 11.00 16.60
CA THR A 47 5.05 11.90 17.72
C THR A 47 4.30 13.15 17.28
N ASN A 48 4.42 13.52 15.99
CA ASN A 48 3.88 14.75 15.45
C ASN A 48 2.69 14.55 14.48
N ILE A 49 2.20 13.32 14.35
CA ILE A 49 0.98 12.99 13.59
C ILE A 49 -0.26 13.17 14.47
N ASP A 50 -1.10 14.13 14.10
CA ASP A 50 -2.43 14.33 14.70
C ASP A 50 -3.48 13.44 14.00
N LEU A 51 -3.62 12.21 14.48
CA LEU A 51 -4.60 11.26 13.93
C LEU A 51 -6.05 11.70 14.11
N ALA A 52 -6.37 12.51 15.13
CA ALA A 52 -7.72 12.99 15.35
C ALA A 52 -8.10 14.04 14.28
N GLU A 53 -7.17 14.93 13.95
CA GLU A 53 -7.36 15.88 12.87
C GLU A 53 -7.41 15.19 11.51
N LEU A 54 -6.55 14.20 11.24
CA LEU A 54 -6.60 13.42 9.98
C LEU A 54 -7.93 12.66 9.84
N GLU A 55 -8.44 12.08 10.93
CA GLU A 55 -9.76 11.44 10.96
C GLU A 55 -10.86 12.45 10.65
N LYS A 56 -10.85 13.61 11.30
CA LYS A 56 -11.81 14.69 11.03
C LYS A 56 -11.80 15.11 9.56
N GLN A 57 -10.62 15.36 8.98
CA GLN A 57 -10.49 15.72 7.58
C GLN A 57 -10.99 14.60 6.65
N GLY A 58 -10.72 13.34 6.98
CA GLY A 58 -11.24 12.20 6.25
C GLY A 58 -12.77 12.12 6.29
N VAL A 59 -13.39 12.42 7.44
CA VAL A 59 -14.86 12.48 7.57
C VAL A 59 -15.43 13.62 6.71
N GLU A 60 -14.86 14.81 6.81
CA GLU A 60 -15.26 15.97 5.99
C GLU A 60 -15.14 15.64 4.48
N ALA A 61 -14.05 15.00 4.08
CA ALA A 61 -13.83 14.59 2.69
C ALA A 61 -14.84 13.51 2.24
N LEU A 62 -15.15 12.51 3.08
CA LEU A 62 -16.16 11.49 2.77
C LEU A 62 -17.57 12.10 2.66
N GLN A 63 -17.88 13.11 3.47
CA GLN A 63 -19.16 13.83 3.41
C GLN A 63 -19.27 14.68 2.14
N ALA A 64 -18.18 15.32 1.74
CA ALA A 64 -18.11 16.13 0.52
C ALA A 64 -18.00 15.30 -0.77
N ASN A 65 -17.67 14.00 -0.68
CA ASN A 65 -17.47 13.15 -1.84
C ASN A 65 -18.81 12.71 -2.47
N ALA A 66 -19.17 13.34 -3.58
CA ALA A 66 -20.37 13.03 -4.35
C ALA A 66 -20.37 11.61 -4.97
N MET A 67 -19.21 10.97 -5.10
CA MET A 67 -19.08 9.62 -5.68
C MET A 67 -19.50 8.52 -4.71
N ILE A 68 -19.62 8.81 -3.42
CA ILE A 68 -20.10 7.85 -2.43
C ILE A 68 -21.62 8.05 -2.30
N PRO A 69 -22.44 7.04 -2.67
CA PRO A 69 -23.89 7.10 -2.48
C PRO A 69 -24.22 7.49 -1.04
N GLU A 70 -25.20 8.37 -0.86
CA GLU A 70 -25.56 8.92 0.46
C GLU A 70 -25.83 7.80 1.49
N GLN A 71 -26.41 6.69 1.05
CA GLN A 71 -26.72 5.51 1.86
C GLN A 71 -25.46 4.78 2.36
N GLN A 72 -24.33 4.88 1.64
CA GLN A 72 -23.06 4.23 2.00
C GLN A 72 -22.15 5.13 2.86
N ARG A 73 -22.42 6.44 2.93
CA ARG A 73 -21.58 7.38 3.69
C ARG A 73 -21.47 7.05 5.17
N PRO A 74 -22.57 6.71 5.90
CA PRO A 74 -22.47 6.36 7.32
C PRO A 74 -21.53 5.17 7.57
N GLU A 75 -21.60 4.13 6.74
CA GLU A 75 -20.72 2.96 6.84
C GLU A 75 -19.27 3.33 6.52
N ALA A 76 -19.04 4.12 5.47
CA ALA A 76 -17.70 4.59 5.09
C ALA A 76 -17.03 5.43 6.19
N ILE A 77 -17.81 6.26 6.88
CA ILE A 77 -17.39 7.08 8.03
C ILE A 77 -17.13 6.18 9.24
N ALA A 78 -18.01 5.23 9.54
CA ALA A 78 -17.80 4.27 10.63
C ALA A 78 -16.49 3.46 10.45
N LYS A 79 -16.22 2.98 9.23
CA LYS A 79 -14.95 2.30 8.89
C LYS A 79 -13.73 3.21 9.05
N LEU A 80 -13.85 4.49 8.72
CA LEU A 80 -12.78 5.47 8.94
C LEU A 80 -12.52 5.67 10.44
N HIS A 81 -13.57 5.80 11.26
CA HIS A 81 -13.44 5.90 12.72
C HIS A 81 -12.79 4.66 13.34
N GLU A 82 -13.19 3.48 12.89
CA GLU A 82 -12.58 2.22 13.30
C GLU A 82 -11.08 2.18 12.96
N ALA A 83 -10.73 2.48 11.71
CA ALA A 83 -9.35 2.53 11.25
C ALA A 83 -8.51 3.56 12.03
N ALA A 84 -9.06 4.75 12.28
CA ALA A 84 -8.40 5.78 13.10
C ALA A 84 -8.21 5.32 14.55
N GLY A 85 -9.18 4.59 15.11
CA GLY A 85 -9.08 3.96 16.43
C GLY A 85 -7.97 2.92 16.51
N VAL A 86 -7.86 2.05 15.51
CA VAL A 86 -6.76 1.07 15.39
C VAL A 86 -5.42 1.78 15.25
N ALA A 87 -5.33 2.78 14.36
CA ALA A 87 -4.11 3.57 14.15
C ALA A 87 -3.66 4.29 15.43
N ARG A 88 -4.57 4.89 16.20
CA ARG A 88 -4.24 5.52 17.49
C ARG A 88 -3.67 4.53 18.50
N LYS A 89 -4.27 3.34 18.61
CA LYS A 89 -3.76 2.28 19.50
C LYS A 89 -2.37 1.84 19.07
N TRP A 90 -2.18 1.59 17.77
CA TRP A 90 -0.88 1.21 17.22
C TRP A 90 0.17 2.30 17.43
N LEU A 91 -0.15 3.56 17.16
CA LEU A 91 0.74 4.70 17.34
C LEU A 91 1.15 4.85 18.80
N LYS A 92 0.19 4.72 19.72
CA LYS A 92 0.47 4.73 21.16
C LYS A 92 1.39 3.57 21.54
N ALA A 93 1.10 2.35 21.11
CA ALA A 93 1.91 1.18 21.44
C ALA A 93 3.33 1.28 20.87
N MET A 94 3.49 1.80 19.65
CA MET A 94 4.80 2.06 19.03
C MET A 94 5.59 3.08 19.84
N ASN A 95 4.93 4.17 20.24
CA ASN A 95 5.51 5.19 21.10
C ASN A 95 5.88 4.66 22.49
N ASP A 96 5.04 3.84 23.12
CA ASP A 96 5.32 3.20 24.41
C ASP A 96 6.52 2.23 24.31
N ALA A 97 6.68 1.57 23.15
CA ALA A 97 7.81 0.68 22.87
C ALA A 97 9.11 1.41 22.52
N GLY A 98 9.10 2.74 22.40
CA GLY A 98 10.26 3.57 22.06
C GLY A 98 10.44 3.85 20.56
N GLY A 99 9.51 3.43 19.70
CA GLY A 99 9.48 3.81 18.29
C GLY A 99 8.86 5.20 18.14
N ARG A 100 9.65 6.17 17.65
CA ARG A 100 9.25 7.57 17.48
C ARG A 100 9.11 7.98 16.02
N GLU A 101 9.82 7.28 15.15
CA GLU A 101 9.85 7.53 13.72
C GLU A 101 9.74 6.19 13.00
N ILE A 102 9.17 6.20 11.81
CA ILE A 102 9.19 5.05 10.90
C ILE A 102 9.59 5.53 9.52
N TYR A 103 10.41 4.72 8.85
CA TYR A 103 10.80 4.93 7.47
C TYR A 103 10.36 3.71 6.65
N ILE A 104 9.83 3.96 5.46
CA ILE A 104 9.39 2.95 4.50
C ILE A 104 10.20 3.14 3.23
N LEU A 105 11.08 2.19 2.94
CA LEU A 105 11.94 2.21 1.75
C LEU A 105 11.29 1.37 0.64
N PHE A 106 11.16 2.00 -0.52
CA PHE A 106 10.67 1.37 -1.74
C PHE A 106 11.89 0.99 -2.58
N ASP A 107 12.26 -0.28 -2.48
CA ASP A 107 13.30 -0.90 -3.29
C ASP A 107 12.63 -1.70 -4.42
N MET A 108 12.99 -1.40 -5.66
CA MET A 108 12.33 -1.98 -6.84
C MET A 108 12.45 -3.51 -6.90
N ASN A 109 13.55 -4.07 -6.41
CA ASN A 109 13.76 -5.51 -6.39
C ASN A 109 12.96 -6.19 -5.26
N GLN A 110 12.67 -5.48 -4.18
CA GLN A 110 11.87 -5.99 -3.07
C GLN A 110 10.38 -5.80 -3.26
N LEU A 111 9.94 -4.66 -3.79
CA LEU A 111 8.53 -4.27 -3.82
C LEU A 111 7.66 -5.33 -4.51
N MET A 112 8.17 -5.93 -5.60
CA MET A 112 7.46 -6.94 -6.38
C MET A 112 7.33 -8.28 -5.66
N MET A 113 8.30 -8.63 -4.81
CA MET A 113 8.38 -9.95 -4.20
C MET A 113 7.94 -9.94 -2.76
N ASN A 114 8.43 -8.99 -1.95
CA ASN A 114 8.30 -8.99 -0.50
C ASN A 114 7.61 -7.73 0.04
N GLY A 115 7.21 -6.78 -0.82
CA GLY A 115 6.70 -5.48 -0.38
C GLY A 115 7.81 -4.52 0.08
N PRO A 116 7.45 -3.36 0.66
CA PRO A 116 8.42 -2.37 1.08
C PRO A 116 9.17 -2.81 2.34
N VAL A 117 10.33 -2.19 2.56
CA VAL A 117 11.10 -2.35 3.79
C VAL A 117 10.64 -1.30 4.77
N MET A 118 10.35 -1.69 6.02
CA MET A 118 10.10 -0.73 7.09
C MET A 118 11.27 -0.73 8.07
N ILE A 119 11.71 0.45 8.51
CA ILE A 119 12.71 0.59 9.55
C ILE A 119 12.22 1.55 10.63
N VAL A 120 12.50 1.23 11.90
CA VAL A 120 12.16 2.03 13.07
C VAL A 120 13.43 2.24 13.87
N PRO A 121 14.07 3.43 13.77
CA PRO A 121 15.19 3.75 14.64
C PRO A 121 14.70 3.90 16.08
N PHE A 122 15.59 3.61 17.02
CA PHE A 122 15.30 3.77 18.44
C PHE A 122 16.53 4.24 19.22
N THR A 123 16.30 4.86 20.37
CA THR A 123 17.34 5.18 21.35
C THR A 123 17.32 4.15 22.49
N GLY A 124 18.35 4.16 23.35
CA GLY A 124 18.47 3.19 24.45
C GLY A 124 17.19 3.04 25.30
N GLY A 125 16.88 1.81 25.68
CA GLY A 125 15.70 1.45 26.48
C GLY A 125 14.45 1.10 25.68
N ALA A 126 14.50 1.09 24.34
CA ALA A 126 13.38 0.64 23.52
C ALA A 126 13.08 -0.86 23.66
N ASN A 127 11.80 -1.21 23.57
CA ASN A 127 11.33 -2.60 23.52
C ASN A 127 11.27 -3.06 22.05
N THR A 128 12.41 -3.48 21.52
CA THR A 128 12.56 -3.90 20.12
C THR A 128 11.70 -5.11 19.74
N ARG A 129 11.41 -5.99 20.71
CA ARG A 129 10.45 -7.10 20.52
C ARG A 129 9.04 -6.56 20.28
N ALA A 130 8.59 -5.58 21.05
CA ALA A 130 7.30 -4.95 20.87
C ALA A 130 7.20 -4.18 19.54
N ILE A 131 8.23 -3.41 19.19
CA ILE A 131 8.31 -2.76 17.86
C ILE A 131 8.20 -3.81 16.75
N SER A 132 8.93 -4.91 16.87
CA SER A 132 8.90 -6.01 15.89
C SER A 132 7.52 -6.65 15.75
N GLY A 133 6.83 -6.88 16.86
CA GLY A 133 5.46 -7.42 16.89
C GLY A 133 4.44 -6.48 16.25
N LEU A 134 4.56 -5.18 16.53
CA LEU A 134 3.72 -4.13 15.95
C LEU A 134 3.89 -4.02 14.43
N LEU A 135 5.11 -4.15 13.91
CA LEU A 135 5.37 -4.11 12.46
C LEU A 135 4.85 -5.36 11.75
N HIS A 136 4.94 -6.53 12.37
CA HIS A 136 4.58 -7.80 11.74
C HIS A 136 3.08 -8.12 11.85
N SER A 137 2.46 -7.83 12.99
CA SER A 137 1.10 -8.27 13.31
C SER A 137 0.14 -7.15 13.72
N GLY A 138 0.66 -5.94 13.96
CA GLY A 138 -0.12 -4.84 14.53
C GLY A 138 -0.28 -4.92 16.05
N ASP A 139 0.27 -5.94 16.73
CA ASP A 139 0.21 -6.13 18.18
C ASP A 139 1.63 -6.19 18.78
N ALA A 140 1.89 -5.40 19.83
CA ALA A 140 3.15 -5.40 20.56
C ALA A 140 3.50 -6.74 21.21
N ALA A 141 2.50 -7.55 21.56
CA ALA A 141 2.71 -8.91 22.07
C ALA A 141 2.69 -9.99 20.97
N GLY A 142 2.43 -9.59 19.72
CA GLY A 142 2.27 -10.49 18.60
C GLY A 142 3.59 -11.12 18.11
N LEU A 143 3.46 -11.95 17.08
CA LEU A 143 4.59 -12.62 16.44
C LEU A 143 5.54 -11.58 15.82
N THR A 144 6.85 -11.82 15.92
CA THR A 144 7.90 -10.94 15.36
C THR A 144 8.44 -11.43 14.01
N GLY A 145 7.87 -12.50 13.47
CA GLY A 145 8.39 -13.22 12.30
C GLY A 145 9.62 -14.09 12.56
N ALA A 146 10.39 -13.86 13.62
CA ALA A 146 11.58 -14.65 13.95
C ALA A 146 11.26 -16.11 14.34
N GLU A 147 10.06 -16.34 14.85
CA GLU A 147 9.54 -17.69 15.03
C GLU A 147 9.02 -18.16 13.67
N PRO A 148 9.58 -19.25 13.08
CA PRO A 148 8.93 -19.87 11.95
C PRO A 148 7.56 -20.31 12.45
N ALA A 149 6.52 -19.55 12.14
CA ALA A 149 5.16 -20.06 12.17
C ALA A 149 5.27 -21.35 11.36
N ALA A 150 5.08 -22.49 12.03
CA ALA A 150 5.29 -23.80 11.42
C ALA A 150 4.39 -23.86 10.20
N ALA A 151 4.96 -23.53 9.04
CA ALA A 151 4.19 -23.45 7.82
C ALA A 151 3.67 -24.87 7.62
N PRO A 152 2.35 -25.07 7.49
CA PRO A 152 1.82 -26.41 7.32
C PRO A 152 2.58 -27.10 6.18
N PRO A 153 3.11 -28.31 6.40
CA PRO A 153 3.86 -29.02 5.37
C PRO A 153 2.98 -29.14 4.11
N GLY A 154 3.47 -28.60 2.98
CA GLY A 154 2.75 -28.57 1.70
C GLY A 154 2.55 -27.18 1.10
N ASN A 155 2.75 -26.10 1.85
CA ASN A 155 2.61 -24.72 1.34
C ASN A 155 3.91 -24.18 0.72
N ALA A 156 4.44 -24.89 -0.28
CA ALA A 156 5.71 -24.58 -0.93
C ALA A 156 5.69 -23.32 -1.82
N MET A 157 4.52 -22.74 -2.09
CA MET A 157 4.44 -21.33 -2.50
C MET A 157 4.71 -20.47 -1.27
N ARG A 158 6.00 -20.37 -0.93
CA ARG A 158 6.54 -19.59 0.18
C ARG A 158 6.05 -18.15 0.04
N ARG A 159 5.03 -17.78 0.82
CA ARG A 159 4.77 -16.36 1.07
C ARG A 159 6.10 -15.71 1.45
N PRO A 160 6.38 -14.49 0.98
CA PRO A 160 7.48 -13.69 1.48
C PRO A 160 7.56 -13.81 2.99
N GLN A 161 8.64 -14.41 3.49
CA GLN A 161 8.87 -14.45 4.92
C GLN A 161 9.32 -13.06 5.32
N MET A 162 8.35 -12.21 5.64
CA MET A 162 8.57 -10.93 6.28
C MET A 162 8.98 -11.19 7.72
N LEU A 163 10.18 -10.75 8.07
CA LEU A 163 10.77 -10.92 9.38
C LEU A 163 11.09 -9.55 9.95
N SER A 164 11.17 -9.47 11.28
CA SER A 164 11.75 -8.32 11.96
C SER A 164 13.12 -8.71 12.54
N ALA A 165 14.12 -7.83 12.39
CA ALA A 165 15.44 -8.02 12.95
C ALA A 165 16.05 -6.70 13.42
N GLU A 166 16.84 -6.76 14.49
CA GLU A 166 17.65 -5.62 14.93
C GLU A 166 18.92 -5.51 14.07
N VAL A 167 19.20 -4.29 13.62
CA VAL A 167 20.43 -3.90 12.93
C VAL A 167 20.91 -2.60 13.56
N GLY A 168 21.91 -2.69 14.44
CA GLY A 168 22.32 -1.56 15.25
C GLY A 168 21.17 -1.05 16.13
N ASN A 169 20.93 0.26 16.12
CA ASN A 169 19.84 0.92 16.87
C ASN A 169 18.55 1.05 16.04
N THR A 170 18.23 0.02 15.25
CA THR A 170 17.08 0.06 14.33
C THR A 170 16.44 -1.32 14.24
N VAL A 171 15.12 -1.36 14.35
CA VAL A 171 14.33 -2.54 13.98
C VAL A 171 14.01 -2.46 12.50
N VAL A 172 14.43 -3.46 11.74
CA VAL A 172 14.13 -3.61 10.31
C VAL A 172 13.06 -4.68 10.15
N HIS A 173 12.00 -4.36 9.42
CA HIS A 173 10.98 -5.32 8.98
C HIS A 173 10.99 -5.44 7.46
N ALA A 174 11.41 -6.60 6.95
CA ALA A 174 11.58 -6.85 5.53
C ALA A 174 11.59 -8.35 5.21
N GLY A 175 11.61 -8.70 3.93
CA GLY A 175 11.85 -10.06 3.49
C GLY A 175 13.24 -10.56 3.95
N LYS A 176 13.33 -11.84 4.33
CA LYS A 176 14.59 -12.46 4.81
C LYS A 176 15.83 -12.13 3.96
N PRO A 177 15.81 -12.25 2.61
CA PRO A 177 17.00 -11.96 1.79
C PRO A 177 17.50 -10.52 1.98
N TRP A 178 16.60 -9.58 2.25
CA TRP A 178 16.95 -8.18 2.43
C TRP A 178 17.55 -7.90 3.82
N ILE A 179 17.02 -8.55 4.87
CA ILE A 179 17.64 -8.50 6.21
C ILE A 179 19.05 -9.07 6.17
N ASP A 180 19.24 -10.22 5.52
CA ASP A 180 20.57 -10.84 5.38
C ASP A 180 21.53 -9.91 4.62
N ARG A 181 21.02 -9.21 3.58
CA ARG A 181 21.76 -8.18 2.83
C ARG A 181 22.19 -7.03 3.73
N ILE A 182 21.28 -6.34 4.44
CA ILE A 182 21.66 -5.17 5.26
C ILE A 182 22.74 -5.54 6.28
N LYS A 183 22.66 -6.73 6.87
CA LYS A 183 23.61 -7.17 7.90
C LYS A 183 25.03 -7.36 7.37
N THR A 184 25.20 -7.52 6.05
CA THR A 184 26.47 -7.92 5.44
C THR A 184 26.95 -6.97 4.34
N ALA A 185 26.05 -6.23 3.70
CA ALA A 185 26.36 -5.36 2.58
C ALA A 185 26.88 -4.00 3.03
N THR A 186 27.82 -3.46 2.25
CA THR A 186 28.20 -2.06 2.37
C THR A 186 27.04 -1.19 1.90
N PRO A 187 26.61 -0.20 2.69
CA PRO A 187 25.60 0.76 2.26
C PRO A 187 25.98 1.45 0.95
N VAL A 188 25.01 1.63 0.06
CA VAL A 188 25.20 2.35 -1.20
C VAL A 188 24.94 3.84 -0.94
N ASP A 189 25.86 4.69 -1.38
CA ASP A 189 25.63 6.13 -1.33
C ASP A 189 24.58 6.53 -2.38
N ASN A 190 23.56 7.27 -1.94
CA ASN A 190 22.51 7.81 -2.80
C ASN A 190 22.30 9.29 -2.45
N PRO A 191 23.20 10.18 -2.89
CA PRO A 191 23.19 11.58 -2.51
C PRO A 191 21.94 12.31 -3.03
N ALA A 192 21.34 11.85 -4.13
CA ALA A 192 20.10 12.42 -4.65
C ALA A 192 18.92 12.17 -3.70
N LEU A 193 18.78 10.95 -3.18
CA LEU A 193 17.72 10.61 -2.23
C LEU A 193 17.91 11.32 -0.88
N VAL A 194 19.15 11.42 -0.41
CA VAL A 194 19.51 12.20 0.79
C VAL A 194 19.13 13.66 0.61
N LYS A 195 19.54 14.29 -0.51
CA LYS A 195 19.21 15.70 -0.82
C LYS A 195 17.71 15.94 -0.91
N ALA A 196 16.98 15.02 -1.53
CA ALA A 196 15.52 15.08 -1.63
C ALA A 196 14.86 15.06 -0.25
N PHE A 197 15.36 14.19 0.62
CA PHE A 197 14.86 14.06 1.98
C PHE A 197 15.15 15.31 2.82
N GLU A 198 16.39 15.82 2.77
CA GLU A 198 16.78 17.05 3.45
C GLU A 198 15.97 18.27 2.97
N SER A 199 15.60 18.30 1.69
CA SER A 199 14.81 19.39 1.10
C SER A 199 13.37 19.49 1.63
N ALA A 200 12.84 18.42 2.24
CA ALA A 200 11.53 18.46 2.89
C ALA A 200 11.53 19.19 4.24
N GLY A 201 12.70 19.27 4.90
CA GLY A 201 12.82 19.79 6.28
C GLY A 201 12.20 18.87 7.33
N ASP A 202 11.79 19.45 8.46
CA ASP A 202 11.28 18.73 9.64
C ASP A 202 9.77 18.43 9.57
N ALA A 203 9.24 18.13 8.38
CA ALA A 203 7.83 17.80 8.24
C ALA A 203 7.50 16.43 8.88
N PRO A 204 6.34 16.27 9.54
CA PRO A 204 5.97 15.00 10.17
C PRO A 204 5.82 13.87 9.17
N ILE A 205 5.48 14.16 7.92
CA ILE A 205 5.48 13.19 6.84
C ILE A 205 6.29 13.76 5.68
N THR A 206 7.29 12.99 5.28
CA THR A 206 8.19 13.31 4.18
C THR A 206 8.25 12.13 3.22
N VAL A 207 8.22 12.40 1.92
CA VAL A 207 8.50 11.41 0.87
C VAL A 207 9.64 11.93 0.03
N ALA A 208 10.73 11.18 -0.05
CA ALA A 208 11.85 11.45 -0.94
C ALA A 208 11.84 10.43 -2.08
N ILE A 209 12.05 10.88 -3.31
CA ILE A 209 12.08 10.04 -4.52
C ILE A 209 13.33 10.42 -5.30
N ALA A 210 14.13 9.43 -5.67
CA ALA A 210 15.30 9.63 -6.52
C ALA A 210 15.49 8.39 -7.41
N PRO A 211 15.05 8.42 -8.68
CA PRO A 211 15.20 7.28 -9.56
C PRO A 211 16.67 7.05 -9.90
N GLY A 212 17.20 5.89 -9.51
CA GLY A 212 18.53 5.43 -9.89
C GLY A 212 18.64 5.08 -11.38
N GLU A 213 19.86 4.87 -11.87
CA GLU A 213 20.14 4.60 -13.29
C GLU A 213 19.37 3.39 -13.85
N ALA A 214 19.28 2.31 -13.07
CA ALA A 214 18.59 1.09 -13.48
C ALA A 214 17.09 1.35 -13.76
N VAL A 215 16.44 2.12 -12.88
CA VAL A 215 15.02 2.47 -12.98
C VAL A 215 14.77 3.38 -14.18
N ARG A 216 15.65 4.35 -14.41
CA ARG A 216 15.58 5.24 -15.59
C ARG A 216 15.64 4.43 -16.88
N LYS A 217 16.62 3.52 -17.02
CA LYS A 217 16.75 2.65 -18.20
C LYS A 217 15.55 1.73 -18.39
N GLN A 218 15.03 1.16 -17.31
CA GLN A 218 13.84 0.32 -17.38
C GLN A 218 12.61 1.11 -17.86
N LEU A 219 12.41 2.32 -17.34
CA LEU A 219 11.34 3.22 -17.79
C LEU A 219 11.51 3.61 -19.26
N GLU A 220 12.73 3.96 -19.67
CA GLU A 220 13.10 4.28 -21.06
C GLU A 220 12.83 3.13 -22.04
N THR A 221 13.02 1.90 -21.59
CA THR A 221 12.74 0.70 -22.39
C THR A 221 11.25 0.41 -22.47
N ALA A 222 10.53 0.54 -21.34
CA ALA A 222 9.11 0.21 -21.26
C ALA A 222 8.22 1.25 -21.96
N VAL A 223 8.60 2.52 -21.89
CA VAL A 223 7.81 3.66 -22.39
C VAL A 223 8.77 4.63 -23.09
N PRO A 224 9.23 4.36 -24.32
CA PRO A 224 10.30 5.16 -24.96
C PRO A 224 9.91 6.62 -25.26
N ALA A 225 8.62 6.88 -25.45
CA ALA A 225 8.07 8.21 -25.64
C ALA A 225 6.82 8.39 -24.76
N LEU A 226 6.57 9.63 -24.35
CA LEU A 226 5.31 10.01 -23.75
C LEU A 226 4.16 9.80 -24.74
N PRO A 227 2.93 9.57 -24.25
CA PRO A 227 1.74 9.57 -25.11
C PRO A 227 1.67 10.84 -25.95
N ALA A 228 1.09 10.75 -27.16
CA ALA A 228 0.95 11.90 -28.07
C ALA A 228 0.14 13.04 -27.43
N GLU A 229 -0.81 12.68 -26.58
CA GLU A 229 -1.65 13.58 -25.79
C GLU A 229 -0.85 14.39 -24.75
N MET A 230 0.33 13.89 -24.36
CA MET A 230 1.31 14.61 -23.52
C MET A 230 2.43 15.26 -24.35
N GLY A 231 2.22 15.43 -25.66
CA GLY A 231 3.16 16.06 -26.58
C GLY A 231 4.11 15.09 -27.28
N GLY A 232 4.08 13.79 -26.98
CA GLY A 232 4.89 12.78 -27.68
C GLY A 232 6.40 12.90 -27.46
N ALA A 233 6.85 13.70 -26.49
CA ALA A 233 8.27 13.91 -26.23
C ALA A 233 8.95 12.60 -25.75
N PRO A 234 10.27 12.45 -25.96
CA PRO A 234 11.02 11.32 -25.42
C PRO A 234 10.87 11.23 -23.90
N ILE A 235 10.64 10.03 -23.36
CA ILE A 235 10.51 9.86 -21.89
C ILE A 235 11.78 10.29 -21.14
N THR A 236 12.92 10.33 -21.85
CA THR A 236 14.19 10.81 -21.32
C THR A 236 14.11 12.26 -20.82
N ASP A 237 13.23 13.10 -21.37
CA ASP A 237 13.00 14.44 -20.84
C ASP A 237 12.47 14.38 -19.38
N VAL A 238 11.75 13.31 -19.01
CA VAL A 238 11.29 13.06 -17.63
C VAL A 238 12.31 12.23 -16.84
N SER A 239 12.66 11.03 -17.32
CA SER A 239 13.53 10.09 -16.61
C SER A 239 14.93 10.63 -16.37
N ARG A 240 15.47 11.46 -17.29
CA ARG A 240 16.77 12.12 -17.16
C ARG A 240 16.66 13.55 -16.66
N GLY A 241 15.54 14.22 -16.92
CA GLY A 241 15.30 15.59 -16.46
C GLY A 241 15.22 15.72 -14.94
N ILE A 242 14.65 14.72 -14.25
CA ILE A 242 14.49 14.74 -12.79
C ILE A 242 15.78 14.29 -12.11
N ALA A 243 16.35 15.13 -11.26
CA ALA A 243 17.40 14.74 -10.32
C ALA A 243 16.80 13.97 -9.14
N TRP A 244 15.77 14.56 -8.51
CA TRP A 244 15.01 13.98 -7.41
C TRP A 244 13.68 14.73 -7.21
N ALA A 245 12.79 14.16 -6.41
CA ALA A 245 11.56 14.80 -5.96
C ALA A 245 11.35 14.58 -4.45
N SER A 246 10.64 15.51 -3.83
CA SER A 246 10.33 15.51 -2.41
C SER A 246 8.90 15.97 -2.19
N ILE A 247 8.20 15.32 -1.27
CA ILE A 247 6.87 15.71 -0.80
C ILE A 247 6.98 15.92 0.70
N ARG A 248 6.52 17.06 1.17
CA ARG A 248 6.33 17.32 2.60
C ARG A 248 4.86 17.58 2.88
N ALA A 249 4.32 16.92 3.89
CA ALA A 249 2.99 17.21 4.40
C ALA A 249 3.14 17.78 5.82
N GLY A 250 2.83 19.07 5.97
CA GLY A 250 2.93 19.74 7.27
C GLY A 250 1.83 19.30 8.24
N SER A 251 2.17 19.23 9.53
CA SER A 251 1.18 19.30 10.62
C SER A 251 1.11 20.72 11.19
N GLY A 252 0.18 20.98 12.11
CA GLY A 252 0.03 22.29 12.75
C GLY A 252 -0.93 23.23 12.01
N PRO A 253 -0.86 24.56 12.21
CA PRO A 253 -1.85 25.51 11.66
C PRO A 253 -1.81 25.65 10.12
N ASP A 254 -0.62 25.57 9.52
CA ASP A 254 -0.42 25.91 8.10
C ASP A 254 -0.84 24.77 7.14
N LYS A 255 -0.88 23.51 7.61
CA LYS A 255 -1.39 22.27 6.95
C LYS A 255 -1.24 22.22 5.42
N SER A 256 -0.11 22.70 4.92
CA SER A 256 0.17 22.72 3.49
C SER A 256 0.94 21.47 3.08
N THR A 257 0.72 21.05 1.85
CA THR A 257 1.55 20.04 1.19
C THR A 257 2.41 20.75 0.16
N THR A 258 3.72 20.55 0.23
CA THR A 258 4.63 21.04 -0.80
C THR A 258 5.26 19.86 -1.53
N ILE A 259 5.20 19.90 -2.85
CA ILE A 259 5.95 19.01 -3.73
C ILE A 259 7.08 19.84 -4.34
N ILE A 260 8.30 19.34 -4.24
CA ILE A 260 9.50 19.95 -4.80
C ILE A 260 10.11 18.91 -5.74
N ILE A 261 10.32 19.27 -6.99
CA ILE A 261 11.07 18.45 -7.95
C ILE A 261 12.30 19.24 -8.34
N GLU A 262 13.48 18.67 -8.14
CA GLU A 262 14.70 19.26 -8.68
C GLU A 262 15.02 18.61 -10.01
N ALA A 263 15.16 19.45 -11.03
CA ALA A 263 15.66 19.09 -12.33
C ALA A 263 17.19 19.11 -12.37
N ILE A 264 17.78 18.47 -13.38
CA ILE A 264 19.23 18.48 -13.58
C ILE A 264 19.78 19.80 -14.13
N SER A 265 18.90 20.65 -14.68
CA SER A 265 19.23 21.96 -15.27
C SER A 265 17.99 22.86 -15.33
N PRO A 266 18.14 24.18 -15.54
CA PRO A 266 17.00 25.07 -15.72
C PRO A 266 16.15 24.73 -16.95
N ASP A 267 16.78 24.36 -18.07
CA ASP A 267 16.06 23.93 -19.28
C ASP A 267 15.26 22.64 -19.02
N ALA A 268 15.80 21.70 -18.24
CA ALA A 268 15.07 20.50 -17.84
C ALA A 268 13.89 20.85 -16.92
N ALA A 269 14.03 21.84 -16.03
CA ALA A 269 12.93 22.29 -15.18
C ALA A 269 11.78 22.87 -16.01
N GLN A 270 12.08 23.70 -17.00
CA GLN A 270 11.07 24.26 -17.91
C GLN A 270 10.35 23.16 -18.70
N LYS A 271 11.09 22.21 -19.27
CA LYS A 271 10.49 21.07 -19.99
C LYS A 271 9.57 20.25 -19.09
N LEU A 272 9.98 19.98 -17.85
CA LEU A 272 9.18 19.22 -16.90
C LEU A 272 7.90 19.99 -16.52
N GLU A 273 7.97 21.31 -16.39
CA GLU A 273 6.80 22.16 -16.14
C GLU A 273 5.84 22.11 -17.33
N ASP A 274 6.34 22.23 -18.56
CA ASP A 274 5.52 22.15 -19.78
C ASP A 274 4.82 20.80 -19.91
N ILE A 275 5.54 19.69 -19.66
CA ILE A 275 5.00 18.32 -19.67
C ILE A 275 3.93 18.16 -18.58
N ALA A 276 4.21 18.62 -17.36
CA ALA A 276 3.27 18.52 -16.24
C ALA A 276 2.00 19.33 -16.52
N ASN A 277 2.15 20.56 -17.00
CA ASN A 277 1.03 21.43 -17.35
C ASN A 277 0.18 20.86 -18.49
N THR A 278 0.81 20.31 -19.54
CA THR A 278 0.11 19.62 -20.64
C THR A 278 -0.66 18.42 -20.13
N GLY A 279 -0.06 17.60 -19.25
CA GLY A 279 -0.73 16.47 -18.62
C GLY A 279 -1.95 16.89 -17.79
N LEU A 280 -1.82 17.97 -17.01
CA LEU A 280 -2.92 18.54 -16.23
C LEU A 280 -4.06 19.07 -17.13
N ASP A 281 -3.74 19.69 -18.25
CA ASP A 281 -4.72 20.15 -19.24
C ASP A 281 -5.48 18.98 -19.89
N LEU A 282 -4.79 17.87 -20.16
CA LEU A 282 -5.43 16.67 -20.68
C LEU A 282 -6.44 16.09 -19.67
N VAL A 283 -6.10 16.07 -18.37
CA VAL A 283 -7.03 15.61 -17.33
C VAL A 283 -8.29 16.49 -17.29
N LEU A 284 -8.15 17.81 -17.43
CA LEU A 284 -9.31 18.73 -17.51
C LEU A 284 -10.19 18.47 -18.73
N GLN A 285 -9.60 18.04 -19.85
CA GLN A 285 -10.33 17.74 -21.08
C GLN A 285 -11.07 16.39 -21.02
N GLN A 286 -10.66 15.47 -20.14
CA GLN A 286 -11.35 14.20 -19.95
C GLN A 286 -12.66 14.40 -19.17
N GLN A 287 -13.77 14.48 -19.91
CA GLN A 287 -15.12 14.62 -19.33
C GLN A 287 -15.43 13.53 -18.30
N THR A 288 -14.99 12.30 -18.53
CA THR A 288 -15.15 11.17 -17.59
C THR A 288 -14.42 11.41 -16.28
N ALA A 289 -13.20 11.97 -16.30
CA ALA A 289 -12.46 12.34 -15.10
C ALA A 289 -13.16 13.46 -14.34
N MET A 290 -13.64 14.49 -15.05
CA MET A 290 -14.36 15.62 -14.45
C MET A 290 -15.70 15.20 -13.84
N LEU A 291 -16.41 14.26 -14.46
CA LEU A 291 -17.63 13.68 -13.90
C LEU A 291 -17.33 12.80 -12.68
N ALA A 292 -16.25 12.01 -12.73
CA ALA A 292 -15.84 11.15 -11.64
C ALA A 292 -15.28 11.94 -10.45
N MET A 293 -14.71 13.12 -10.68
CA MET A 293 -14.08 13.93 -9.64
C MET A 293 -14.31 15.42 -9.90
N PRO A 294 -15.48 15.98 -9.54
CA PRO A 294 -15.78 17.39 -9.75
C PRO A 294 -14.76 18.36 -9.11
N ALA A 295 -14.12 17.93 -8.02
CA ALA A 295 -13.07 18.68 -7.34
C ALA A 295 -11.80 18.90 -8.19
N LEU A 296 -11.60 18.15 -9.28
CA LEU A 296 -10.47 18.34 -10.20
C LEU A 296 -10.42 19.76 -10.77
N LYS A 297 -11.59 20.41 -10.94
CA LYS A 297 -11.66 21.78 -11.45
C LYS A 297 -10.88 22.77 -10.59
N ASP A 298 -10.96 22.61 -9.27
CA ASP A 298 -10.27 23.46 -8.30
C ASP A 298 -8.84 22.97 -8.03
N LEU A 299 -8.64 21.65 -8.08
CA LEU A 299 -7.38 21.02 -7.73
C LEU A 299 -6.32 21.19 -8.82
N ILE A 300 -6.69 21.05 -10.10
CA ILE A 300 -5.73 21.09 -11.21
C ILE A 300 -4.98 22.43 -11.31
N PRO A 301 -5.63 23.61 -11.22
CA PRO A 301 -4.91 24.88 -11.21
C PRO A 301 -3.87 24.98 -10.09
N ALA A 302 -4.16 24.40 -8.93
CA ALA A 302 -3.25 24.41 -7.78
C ALA A 302 -2.15 23.34 -7.84
N LEU A 303 -2.32 22.31 -8.68
CA LEU A 303 -1.30 21.30 -8.95
C LEU A 303 -0.29 21.72 -10.02
N ARG A 304 -0.50 22.86 -10.68
CA ARG A 304 0.45 23.36 -11.67
C ARG A 304 1.77 23.70 -10.98
N PRO A 305 2.87 23.04 -11.36
CA PRO A 305 4.17 23.42 -10.85
C PRO A 305 4.55 24.80 -11.38
N GLU A 306 5.32 25.53 -10.59
CA GLU A 306 6.06 26.71 -11.04
C GLU A 306 7.53 26.33 -11.14
N ALA A 307 8.12 26.47 -12.33
CA ALA A 307 9.56 26.32 -12.51
C ALA A 307 10.30 27.60 -12.12
N LYS A 308 11.30 27.47 -11.25
CA LYS A 308 12.24 28.52 -10.91
C LYS A 308 13.64 27.93 -10.78
N ASP A 309 14.57 28.43 -11.57
CA ASP A 309 15.90 27.87 -11.71
C ASP A 309 15.83 26.38 -12.05
N GLN A 310 16.35 25.50 -11.20
CA GLN A 310 16.32 24.04 -11.37
C GLN A 310 15.16 23.38 -10.63
N ARG A 311 14.21 24.13 -10.06
CA ARG A 311 13.17 23.59 -9.18
C ARG A 311 11.78 23.81 -9.73
N LEU A 312 10.97 22.76 -9.68
CA LEU A 312 9.53 22.86 -9.80
C LEU A 312 8.93 22.77 -8.40
N THR A 313 8.02 23.69 -8.09
CA THR A 313 7.33 23.67 -6.79
C THR A 313 5.82 23.67 -7.00
N VAL A 314 5.13 22.80 -6.27
CA VAL A 314 3.68 22.81 -6.11
C VAL A 314 3.38 22.99 -4.63
N THR A 315 2.58 23.98 -4.27
CA THR A 315 2.11 24.16 -2.89
C THR A 315 0.61 24.09 -2.85
N LEU A 316 0.10 23.15 -2.05
CA LEU A 316 -1.33 22.95 -1.83
C LEU A 316 -1.69 23.47 -0.45
N ASP A 317 -2.72 24.30 -0.41
CA ASP A 317 -3.29 24.76 0.84
C ASP A 317 -3.95 23.60 1.61
N LYS A 318 -4.42 23.90 2.83
CA LYS A 318 -5.13 22.94 3.68
C LYS A 318 -6.33 22.29 2.98
N ARG A 319 -7.15 23.07 2.28
CA ARG A 319 -8.40 22.60 1.64
C ARG A 319 -8.07 21.58 0.56
N LEU A 320 -7.10 21.90 -0.29
CA LEU A 320 -6.66 21.06 -1.39
C LEU A 320 -5.91 19.82 -0.90
N THR A 321 -5.11 19.97 0.16
CA THR A 321 -4.45 18.84 0.84
C THR A 321 -5.48 17.85 1.36
N SER A 322 -6.49 18.30 2.11
CA SER A 322 -7.55 17.41 2.60
C SER A 322 -8.35 16.76 1.47
N THR A 323 -8.57 17.49 0.36
CA THR A 323 -9.20 16.93 -0.84
C THR A 323 -8.36 15.79 -1.43
N LEU A 324 -7.05 15.98 -1.60
CA LEU A 324 -6.14 14.93 -2.09
C LEU A 324 -6.09 13.72 -1.16
N ILE A 325 -6.00 13.94 0.16
CA ILE A 325 -5.98 12.85 1.14
C ILE A 325 -7.27 12.03 1.05
N GLY A 326 -8.42 12.70 1.01
CA GLY A 326 -9.72 12.05 0.88
C GLY A 326 -9.83 11.18 -0.38
N GLN A 327 -9.31 11.66 -1.51
CA GLN A 327 -9.28 10.91 -2.77
C GLN A 327 -8.25 9.78 -2.74
N GLY A 328 -7.10 9.98 -2.10
CA GLY A 328 -6.10 8.94 -1.88
C GLY A 328 -6.66 7.77 -1.08
N VAL A 329 -7.46 8.04 -0.04
CA VAL A 329 -8.16 6.99 0.73
C VAL A 329 -9.12 6.20 -0.16
N PHE A 330 -9.84 6.87 -1.07
CA PHE A 330 -10.70 6.18 -2.03
C PHE A 330 -9.89 5.27 -2.98
N GLY A 331 -8.79 5.78 -3.54
CA GLY A 331 -7.90 4.99 -4.39
C GLY A 331 -7.32 3.77 -3.67
N MET A 332 -6.91 3.92 -2.41
CA MET A 332 -6.43 2.81 -1.59
C MET A 332 -7.53 1.78 -1.31
N ARG A 333 -8.77 2.21 -1.06
CA ARG A 333 -9.90 1.28 -0.91
C ARG A 333 -10.17 0.52 -2.20
N MET A 334 -10.13 1.18 -3.35
CA MET A 334 -10.26 0.52 -4.65
C MET A 334 -9.12 -0.48 -4.90
N ALA A 335 -7.88 -0.12 -4.56
CA ALA A 335 -6.73 -1.02 -4.67
C ALA A 335 -6.85 -2.23 -3.71
N GLN A 336 -7.32 -2.02 -2.48
CA GLN A 336 -7.59 -3.10 -1.53
C GLN A 336 -8.72 -4.01 -2.02
N GLN A 337 -9.80 -3.45 -2.54
CA GLN A 337 -10.90 -4.21 -3.16
C GLN A 337 -10.41 -4.99 -4.39
N GLN A 338 -9.56 -4.40 -5.24
CA GLN A 338 -8.95 -5.11 -6.36
C GLN A 338 -8.03 -6.24 -5.88
N SER A 339 -7.22 -6.01 -4.85
CA SER A 339 -6.32 -7.04 -4.29
C SER A 339 -7.10 -8.21 -3.67
N THR A 340 -8.12 -7.92 -2.86
CA THR A 340 -8.99 -8.95 -2.26
C THR A 340 -9.74 -9.73 -3.35
N ARG A 341 -10.23 -9.07 -4.41
CA ARG A 341 -10.82 -9.75 -5.57
C ARG A 341 -9.83 -10.63 -6.31
N VAL A 342 -8.59 -10.18 -6.53
CA VAL A 342 -7.54 -11.01 -7.15
C VAL A 342 -7.21 -12.23 -6.27
N GLN A 343 -7.19 -12.05 -4.95
CA GLN A 343 -7.00 -13.15 -4.00
C GLN A 343 -8.16 -14.14 -4.07
N SER A 344 -9.41 -13.67 -4.10
CA SER A 344 -10.58 -14.52 -4.24
C SER A 344 -10.59 -15.28 -5.58
N ALA A 345 -10.25 -14.62 -6.69
CA ALA A 345 -10.06 -15.27 -7.97
C ALA A 345 -8.95 -16.33 -7.93
N THR A 346 -7.88 -16.08 -7.17
CA THR A 346 -6.81 -17.06 -6.91
C THR A 346 -7.32 -18.25 -6.11
N HIS A 347 -8.14 -18.03 -5.07
CA HIS A 347 -8.79 -19.12 -4.31
C HIS A 347 -9.66 -19.97 -5.23
N ILE A 348 -10.54 -19.33 -6.02
CA ILE A 348 -11.40 -20.04 -6.99
C ILE A 348 -10.56 -20.86 -7.96
N ARG A 349 -9.46 -20.31 -8.51
CA ARG A 349 -8.56 -21.05 -9.40
C ARG A 349 -7.94 -22.28 -8.73
N GLN A 350 -7.56 -22.17 -7.46
CA GLN A 350 -7.02 -23.31 -6.71
C GLN A 350 -8.10 -24.36 -6.43
N ILE A 351 -9.32 -23.93 -6.14
CA ILE A 351 -10.47 -24.83 -5.96
C ILE A 351 -10.81 -25.54 -7.26
N THR A 352 -10.91 -24.84 -8.39
CA THR A 352 -11.19 -25.47 -9.70
C THR A 352 -10.07 -26.44 -10.09
N MET A 353 -8.81 -26.09 -9.88
CA MET A 353 -7.69 -27.02 -10.08
C MET A 353 -7.80 -28.26 -9.17
N ALA A 354 -8.22 -28.11 -7.91
CA ALA A 354 -8.47 -29.25 -7.02
C ALA A 354 -9.63 -30.14 -7.52
N ILE A 355 -10.68 -29.56 -8.12
CA ILE A 355 -11.75 -30.33 -8.77
C ILE A 355 -11.19 -31.18 -9.93
N HIS A 356 -10.31 -30.61 -10.76
CA HIS A 356 -9.64 -31.36 -11.83
C HIS A 356 -8.77 -32.49 -11.28
N LEU A 357 -7.98 -32.23 -10.24
CA LEU A 357 -7.15 -33.24 -9.58
C LEU A 357 -7.98 -34.36 -8.95
N HIS A 358 -9.07 -34.00 -8.27
CA HIS A 358 -10.03 -34.97 -7.72
C HIS A 358 -10.59 -35.85 -8.84
N SER A 359 -11.05 -35.25 -9.93
CA SER A 359 -11.56 -35.99 -11.08
C SER A 359 -10.52 -36.92 -11.70
N ALA A 360 -9.27 -36.47 -11.84
CA ALA A 360 -8.18 -37.31 -12.34
C ALA A 360 -7.95 -38.55 -11.45
N SER A 361 -7.98 -38.39 -10.13
CA SER A 361 -7.82 -39.50 -9.17
C SER A 361 -9.04 -40.39 -9.03
N ASN A 362 -10.23 -39.95 -9.47
CA ASN A 362 -11.50 -40.66 -9.30
C ASN A 362 -12.15 -41.07 -10.64
N GLY A 363 -11.35 -41.41 -11.65
CA GLY A 363 -11.86 -41.97 -12.91
C GLY A 363 -12.76 -41.02 -13.71
N GLY A 364 -12.51 -39.71 -13.57
CA GLY A 364 -13.26 -38.63 -14.18
C GLY A 364 -14.40 -38.09 -13.32
N ALA A 365 -14.72 -38.72 -12.18
CA ALA A 365 -15.85 -38.32 -11.34
C ALA A 365 -15.62 -36.96 -10.67
N LEU A 366 -16.64 -36.11 -10.72
CA LEU A 366 -16.61 -34.81 -10.03
C LEU A 366 -16.88 -34.99 -8.52
N PRO A 367 -16.34 -34.11 -7.66
CA PRO A 367 -16.64 -34.15 -6.23
C PRO A 367 -18.16 -34.01 -5.99
N ALA A 368 -18.68 -34.65 -4.95
CA ALA A 368 -20.06 -34.47 -4.53
C ALA A 368 -20.25 -33.15 -3.79
N THR A 369 -19.25 -32.76 -3.00
CA THR A 369 -19.25 -31.52 -2.21
C THR A 369 -17.85 -30.90 -2.18
N MET A 370 -17.73 -29.66 -1.72
CA MET A 370 -16.40 -29.04 -1.51
C MET A 370 -15.53 -29.85 -0.53
N GLU A 371 -16.12 -30.57 0.42
CA GLU A 371 -15.40 -31.38 1.41
C GLU A 371 -14.55 -32.49 0.76
N ASP A 372 -14.96 -32.99 -0.40
CA ASP A 372 -14.24 -34.04 -1.13
C ASP A 372 -12.90 -33.53 -1.72
N LEU A 373 -12.67 -32.22 -1.68
CA LEU A 373 -11.42 -31.58 -2.12
C LEU A 373 -10.37 -31.47 -1.01
N LYS A 374 -10.68 -31.87 0.23
CA LYS A 374 -9.74 -31.83 1.36
C LYS A 374 -8.43 -32.54 1.08
N THR A 375 -8.47 -33.68 0.38
CA THR A 375 -7.26 -34.44 0.05
C THR A 375 -6.37 -33.69 -0.94
N GLN A 376 -6.95 -33.00 -1.93
CA GLN A 376 -6.21 -32.26 -2.96
C GLN A 376 -5.70 -30.91 -2.44
N LEU A 377 -6.48 -30.23 -1.59
CA LEU A 377 -6.12 -28.91 -1.04
C LEU A 377 -5.28 -29.00 0.24
N GLY A 378 -5.29 -30.17 0.91
CA GLY A 378 -4.51 -30.44 2.10
C GLY A 378 -4.76 -29.41 3.21
N PRO A 379 -3.71 -28.91 3.88
CA PRO A 379 -3.86 -28.00 5.03
C PRO A 379 -4.47 -26.64 4.65
N ASN A 380 -4.49 -26.28 3.36
CA ASN A 380 -5.04 -25.00 2.91
C ASN A 380 -6.56 -25.01 2.77
N PHE A 381 -7.21 -26.17 2.86
CA PHE A 381 -8.65 -26.30 2.64
C PHE A 381 -9.45 -25.25 3.42
N ALA A 382 -9.24 -25.16 4.73
CA ALA A 382 -9.99 -24.23 5.58
C ALA A 382 -9.79 -22.76 5.19
N THR A 383 -8.56 -22.36 4.85
CA THR A 383 -8.24 -20.98 4.42
C THR A 383 -8.85 -20.65 3.06
N LEU A 384 -8.83 -21.61 2.13
CA LEU A 384 -9.36 -21.43 0.77
C LEU A 384 -10.88 -21.43 0.72
N MET A 385 -11.56 -21.92 1.76
CA MET A 385 -13.02 -21.83 1.87
C MET A 385 -13.51 -20.46 2.40
N ILE A 386 -12.59 -19.56 2.76
CA ILE A 386 -12.90 -18.18 3.21
C ILE A 386 -12.74 -17.23 2.02
N ASN A 387 -13.81 -16.49 1.69
CA ASN A 387 -13.73 -15.42 0.70
C ASN A 387 -13.09 -14.18 1.34
N PRO A 388 -11.94 -13.69 0.86
CA PRO A 388 -11.29 -12.50 1.43
C PRO A 388 -12.12 -11.21 1.28
N ASP A 389 -13.03 -11.14 0.32
CA ASP A 389 -13.95 -9.98 0.14
C ASP A 389 -15.14 -10.05 1.11
N ALA A 390 -15.47 -11.24 1.63
CA ALA A 390 -16.55 -11.46 2.58
C ALA A 390 -16.15 -12.54 3.61
N PRO A 391 -15.16 -12.27 4.51
CA PRO A 391 -14.57 -13.29 5.37
C PRO A 391 -15.56 -13.88 6.39
N ASN A 392 -16.64 -13.17 6.66
CA ASN A 392 -17.71 -13.60 7.56
C ASN A 392 -18.80 -14.42 6.86
N GLN A 393 -18.85 -14.42 5.51
CA GLN A 393 -19.80 -15.21 4.74
C GLN A 393 -19.41 -16.69 4.79
N LYS A 394 -20.35 -17.55 5.19
CA LYS A 394 -20.14 -19.01 5.29
C LYS A 394 -21.28 -19.77 4.60
N PRO A 395 -20.98 -20.62 3.61
CA PRO A 395 -19.66 -20.86 3.01
C PRO A 395 -19.14 -19.61 2.26
N GLY A 396 -17.83 -19.46 2.09
CA GLY A 396 -17.27 -18.35 1.32
C GLY A 396 -17.43 -18.53 -0.20
N TYR A 397 -17.55 -19.79 -0.65
CA TYR A 397 -17.70 -20.17 -2.05
C TYR A 397 -18.79 -21.22 -2.21
N ILE A 398 -19.51 -21.18 -3.33
CA ILE A 398 -20.54 -22.15 -3.68
C ILE A 398 -20.04 -23.02 -4.82
N TYR A 399 -20.10 -24.35 -4.63
CA TYR A 399 -19.87 -25.33 -5.69
C TYR A 399 -21.18 -25.68 -6.39
N VAL A 400 -21.18 -25.56 -7.72
CA VAL A 400 -22.28 -25.97 -8.59
C VAL A 400 -21.87 -27.27 -9.27
N LYS A 401 -22.43 -28.38 -8.77
CA LYS A 401 -22.17 -29.70 -9.34
C LYS A 401 -22.88 -29.83 -10.70
N PRO A 402 -22.14 -30.08 -11.80
CA PRO A 402 -22.74 -30.33 -13.11
C PRO A 402 -23.64 -31.58 -13.11
N VAL A 403 -24.58 -31.62 -14.07
CA VAL A 403 -25.44 -32.79 -14.31
C VAL A 403 -24.60 -33.99 -14.77
N GLU A 404 -23.56 -33.71 -15.56
CA GLU A 404 -22.63 -34.71 -16.03
C GLU A 404 -21.83 -35.27 -14.85
N ALA A 405 -21.90 -36.59 -14.67
CA ALA A 405 -21.18 -37.28 -13.60
C ALA A 405 -19.64 -37.20 -13.72
N LYS A 406 -19.13 -36.85 -14.92
CA LYS A 406 -17.70 -36.80 -15.21
C LYS A 406 -17.28 -35.51 -15.91
N ILE A 407 -16.09 -35.01 -15.56
CA ILE A 407 -15.58 -33.73 -16.08
C ILE A 407 -15.40 -33.74 -17.61
N ASN A 408 -15.01 -34.88 -18.18
CA ASN A 408 -14.79 -35.02 -19.62
C ASN A 408 -16.07 -35.13 -20.45
N LEU A 409 -17.23 -35.19 -19.80
CA LEU A 409 -18.54 -35.19 -20.45
C LEU A 409 -19.17 -33.79 -20.48
N ILE A 410 -18.62 -32.84 -19.71
CA ILE A 410 -19.09 -31.46 -19.69
C ILE A 410 -18.84 -30.82 -21.06
N LYS A 411 -19.90 -30.34 -21.69
CA LYS A 411 -19.81 -29.53 -22.91
C LYS A 411 -19.65 -28.06 -22.57
N ASN A 412 -18.96 -27.32 -23.45
CA ASN A 412 -18.68 -25.90 -23.32
C ASN A 412 -18.01 -25.58 -21.97
N THR A 413 -16.89 -26.24 -21.68
CA THR A 413 -16.20 -26.15 -20.38
C THR A 413 -15.86 -24.71 -19.98
N GLY A 414 -15.54 -23.84 -20.94
CA GLY A 414 -15.31 -22.40 -20.71
C GLY A 414 -16.58 -21.56 -20.46
N GLN A 415 -17.77 -22.17 -20.44
CA GLN A 415 -19.02 -21.51 -20.06
C GLN A 415 -19.74 -22.27 -18.93
N ARG A 416 -19.23 -23.43 -18.52
CA ARG A 416 -19.81 -24.22 -17.44
C ARG A 416 -19.27 -23.74 -16.10
N LEU A 417 -20.07 -22.95 -15.39
CA LEU A 417 -19.75 -22.48 -14.04
C LEU A 417 -19.69 -23.67 -13.05
N LEU A 418 -18.59 -23.75 -12.30
CA LEU A 418 -18.38 -24.75 -11.24
C LEU A 418 -18.34 -24.13 -9.84
N VAL A 419 -17.74 -22.96 -9.69
CA VAL A 419 -17.55 -22.31 -8.39
C VAL A 419 -17.85 -20.83 -8.53
N TYR A 420 -18.46 -20.22 -7.53
CA TYR A 420 -18.58 -18.76 -7.44
C TYR A 420 -18.48 -18.28 -5.99
N GLU A 421 -18.17 -17.00 -5.79
CA GLU A 421 -18.17 -16.38 -4.46
C GLU A 421 -19.59 -16.39 -3.88
N ALA A 422 -19.75 -16.83 -2.63
CA ALA A 422 -21.06 -16.80 -1.99
C ALA A 422 -21.49 -15.36 -1.68
N PHE A 423 -22.76 -15.04 -1.92
CA PHE A 423 -23.38 -13.76 -1.58
C PHE A 423 -24.88 -13.93 -1.31
N ASP A 424 -25.44 -13.12 -0.41
CA ASP A 424 -26.89 -13.13 -0.11
C ASP A 424 -27.67 -12.18 -1.03
N LYS A 425 -27.03 -11.10 -1.46
CA LYS A 425 -27.56 -10.09 -2.39
C LYS A 425 -26.50 -9.83 -3.45
N TRP A 426 -26.93 -9.55 -4.68
CA TRP A 426 -26.00 -9.30 -5.79
C TRP A 426 -25.03 -8.17 -5.42
N PRO A 427 -23.70 -8.45 -5.34
CA PRO A 427 -22.71 -7.48 -4.87
C PRO A 427 -22.28 -6.48 -5.95
N GLY A 428 -22.96 -6.46 -7.10
CA GLY A 428 -22.55 -5.71 -8.30
C GLY A 428 -21.58 -6.49 -9.19
N GLN A 429 -20.76 -7.36 -8.61
CA GLN A 429 -19.83 -8.21 -9.35
C GLN A 429 -19.33 -9.41 -8.54
N VAL A 430 -19.10 -10.54 -9.19
CA VAL A 430 -18.70 -11.80 -8.56
C VAL A 430 -17.59 -12.49 -9.35
N ASN A 431 -16.59 -13.07 -8.68
CA ASN A 431 -15.67 -14.00 -9.32
C ASN A 431 -16.31 -15.38 -9.48
N VAL A 432 -16.15 -15.98 -10.66
CA VAL A 432 -16.65 -17.31 -10.99
C VAL A 432 -15.53 -18.17 -11.60
N GLY A 433 -15.51 -19.46 -11.28
CA GLY A 433 -14.60 -20.45 -11.83
C GLY A 433 -15.35 -21.44 -12.72
N PHE A 434 -14.76 -21.75 -13.87
CA PHE A 434 -15.37 -22.60 -14.89
C PHE A 434 -14.74 -24.00 -14.96
N ALA A 435 -15.37 -24.90 -15.72
CA ALA A 435 -14.99 -26.30 -15.82
C ALA A 435 -13.70 -26.59 -16.61
N ASP A 436 -13.13 -25.60 -17.28
CA ASP A 436 -11.78 -25.66 -17.85
C ASP A 436 -10.70 -25.08 -16.90
N GLY A 437 -11.11 -24.62 -15.71
CA GLY A 437 -10.22 -24.08 -14.68
C GLY A 437 -9.98 -22.58 -14.74
N HIS A 438 -10.46 -21.86 -15.75
CA HIS A 438 -10.30 -20.40 -15.78
C HIS A 438 -11.25 -19.72 -14.78
N VAL A 439 -10.93 -18.46 -14.47
CA VAL A 439 -11.70 -17.61 -13.55
C VAL A 439 -12.01 -16.29 -14.23
N GLU A 440 -13.25 -15.83 -14.11
CA GLU A 440 -13.71 -14.56 -14.68
C GLU A 440 -14.46 -13.76 -13.60
N MET A 441 -14.39 -12.44 -13.71
CA MET A 441 -15.22 -11.52 -12.90
C MET A 441 -16.45 -11.12 -13.71
N ILE A 442 -17.64 -11.38 -13.18
CA ILE A 442 -18.91 -11.06 -13.83
C ILE A 442 -19.56 -9.89 -13.09
N GLY A 443 -19.68 -8.74 -13.77
CA GLY A 443 -20.37 -7.54 -13.25
C GLY A 443 -21.84 -7.41 -13.67
N ASP A 444 -22.34 -8.29 -14.54
CA ASP A 444 -23.73 -8.28 -14.99
C ASP A 444 -24.52 -9.44 -14.34
N GLN A 445 -25.53 -9.09 -13.55
CA GLN A 445 -26.34 -10.07 -12.82
C GLN A 445 -27.09 -11.01 -13.77
N ALA A 446 -27.63 -10.49 -14.88
CA ALA A 446 -28.38 -11.29 -15.82
C ALA A 446 -27.51 -12.37 -16.49
N ARG A 447 -26.27 -12.02 -16.85
CA ARG A 447 -25.27 -12.99 -17.32
C ARG A 447 -24.93 -14.04 -16.27
N PHE A 448 -24.73 -13.65 -15.01
CA PHE A 448 -24.47 -14.59 -13.92
C PHE A 448 -25.64 -15.57 -13.76
N ASP A 449 -26.87 -15.08 -13.67
CA ASP A 449 -28.07 -15.88 -13.49
C ASP A 449 -28.25 -16.89 -14.64
N LYS A 450 -27.95 -16.47 -15.88
CA LYS A 450 -27.95 -17.34 -17.05
C LYS A 450 -26.94 -18.48 -16.89
N LEU A 451 -25.68 -18.17 -16.54
CA LEU A 451 -24.63 -19.17 -16.36
C LEU A 451 -24.97 -20.15 -15.23
N LEU A 452 -25.52 -19.64 -14.12
CA LEU A 452 -25.93 -20.46 -12.98
C LEU A 452 -27.07 -21.41 -13.37
N LYS A 453 -28.09 -20.89 -14.07
CA LYS A 453 -29.22 -21.69 -14.56
C LYS A 453 -28.76 -22.77 -15.55
N GLU A 454 -27.84 -22.43 -16.44
CA GLU A 454 -27.28 -23.40 -17.39
C GLU A 454 -26.44 -24.47 -16.67
N ALA A 455 -25.72 -24.11 -15.61
CA ALA A 455 -24.88 -25.04 -14.84
C ALA A 455 -25.67 -26.03 -13.96
N GLN A 456 -26.89 -25.67 -13.54
CA GLN A 456 -27.75 -26.53 -12.72
C GLN A 456 -28.50 -27.58 -13.57
N PRO A 457 -28.85 -28.73 -12.97
CA PRO A 457 -29.80 -29.65 -13.60
C PRO A 457 -31.14 -28.94 -13.86
N PRO A 458 -31.85 -29.27 -14.95
CA PRO A 458 -33.25 -28.86 -15.08
C PRO A 458 -34.00 -29.35 -13.84
N LEU A 459 -34.71 -28.43 -13.16
CA LEU A 459 -35.60 -28.80 -12.07
C LEU A 459 -36.66 -29.79 -12.62
N PRO A 460 -36.95 -30.89 -11.90
CA PRO A 460 -37.90 -31.91 -12.35
C PRO A 460 -39.33 -31.38 -12.52
#